data_AF-A0A7S4RMS0-F1
#
_entry.id   AF-A0A7S4RMS0-F1
#
_cell.length_a   1.000
_cell.length_b   1.000
_cell.length_c   1.000
_cell.angle_alpha   90.00
_cell.angle_beta   90.00
_cell.angle_gamma   90.00
#
_symmetry.space_group_name_H-M   'P 1'
#
loop_
_entity.id
_entity.type
_entity.pdbx_description
1 polymer ?
#
loop_
_entity_poly.entity_id
_entity_poly.type
_entity_poly.pdbx_seq_one_letter_code
_entity_poly.pdbx_strand_id
1 'polypeptide(L)'
;MEGPGASAAAVLGVLRALVEQCGASLGDVLGQILFRHRRAEPLQGSMHRATTEDASWIDGHDDLREVYRACTRKDHGRMRRSQWLKIVQLIQRNPVLRTKVRHADADRLFYSITTRNKDPNRTISINEFMQLLLMLIETSGLHPWMIFFSVGAHAKQLAAEAQAGGWD
;
A
#
# COMPACT_ATOMS: atom_id res chain seq x y z
N MET A 1 -28.71 29.00 -7.07
CA MET A 1 -27.39 28.41 -7.33
C MET A 1 -26.86 27.93 -6.00
N GLU A 2 -26.96 26.65 -5.71
CA GLU A 2 -26.24 26.07 -4.56
C GLU A 2 -24.74 26.14 -4.88
N GLY A 3 -23.97 26.79 -4.01
CA GLY A 3 -22.54 26.94 -4.21
C GLY A 3 -21.82 25.58 -4.16
N PRO A 4 -20.60 25.47 -4.70
CA PRO A 4 -19.82 24.22 -4.71
C PRO A 4 -19.65 23.59 -3.32
N GLY A 5 -19.75 24.37 -2.24
CA GLY A 5 -19.73 23.88 -0.86
C GLY A 5 -20.93 23.00 -0.46
N ALA A 6 -22.12 23.23 -1.01
CA ALA A 6 -23.31 22.44 -0.69
C ALA A 6 -23.21 21.02 -1.26
N SER A 7 -22.72 20.90 -2.50
CA SER A 7 -22.49 19.59 -3.14
C SER A 7 -21.39 18.79 -2.43
N ALA A 8 -20.30 19.44 -2.01
CA ALA A 8 -19.23 18.78 -1.28
C ALA A 8 -19.71 18.27 0.10
N ALA A 9 -20.51 19.08 0.81
CA ALA A 9 -21.09 18.69 2.10
C ALA A 9 -22.04 17.48 1.96
N ALA A 10 -22.87 17.45 0.92
CA ALA A 10 -23.76 16.31 0.65
C ALA A 10 -22.96 15.02 0.35
N VAL A 11 -21.92 15.11 -0.49
CA VAL A 11 -21.04 13.97 -0.80
C VAL A 11 -20.35 13.46 0.47
N LEU A 12 -19.81 14.35 1.30
CA LEU A 12 -19.20 13.96 2.58
C LEU A 12 -20.22 13.33 3.55
N GLY A 13 -21.47 13.83 3.56
CA GLY A 13 -22.56 13.26 4.35
C GLY A 13 -22.85 11.81 3.94
N VAL A 14 -22.97 11.56 2.63
CA VAL A 14 -23.18 10.20 2.09
C VAL A 14 -21.99 9.30 2.40
N LEU A 15 -20.75 9.78 2.18
CA LEU A 15 -19.55 9.00 2.49
C LEU A 15 -19.47 8.60 3.96
N ARG A 16 -19.79 9.52 4.89
CA ARG A 16 -19.83 9.22 6.33
C ARG A 16 -20.84 8.12 6.66
N ALA A 17 -22.05 8.22 6.11
CA ALA A 17 -23.09 7.21 6.34
C ALA A 17 -22.68 5.83 5.80
N LEU A 18 -22.07 5.77 4.61
CA LEU A 18 -21.59 4.52 4.03
C LEU A 18 -20.42 3.91 4.81
N VAL A 19 -19.47 4.75 5.24
CA VAL A 19 -18.32 4.33 6.04
C VAL A 19 -18.75 3.73 7.38
N GLU A 20 -19.73 4.37 8.04
CA GLU A 20 -20.30 3.88 9.29
C GLU A 20 -20.98 2.50 9.10
N GLN A 21 -21.73 2.33 8.02
CA GLN A 21 -22.40 1.06 7.70
C GLN A 21 -21.43 -0.09 7.42
N CYS A 22 -20.28 0.19 6.79
CA CYS A 22 -19.30 -0.85 6.46
C CYS A 22 -18.21 -1.03 7.52
N GLY A 23 -18.24 -0.26 8.62
CA GLY A 23 -17.25 -0.33 9.69
C GLY A 23 -15.85 0.08 9.25
N ALA A 24 -15.72 0.91 8.21
CA ALA A 24 -14.44 1.42 7.74
C ALA A 24 -14.02 2.70 8.48
N SER A 25 -12.74 3.07 8.37
CA SER A 25 -12.27 4.39 8.79
C SER A 25 -12.56 5.41 7.68
N LEU A 26 -13.15 6.55 8.04
CA LEU A 26 -13.37 7.65 7.09
C LEU A 26 -12.05 8.17 6.53
N GLY A 27 -11.01 8.23 7.36
CA GLY A 27 -9.67 8.64 6.93
C GLY A 27 -9.12 7.72 5.85
N ASP A 28 -9.29 6.41 6.01
CA ASP A 28 -8.78 5.41 5.06
C ASP A 28 -9.53 5.50 3.73
N VAL A 29 -10.85 5.70 3.77
CA VAL A 29 -11.66 5.85 2.54
C VAL A 29 -11.31 7.14 1.82
N LEU A 30 -11.22 8.27 2.53
CA LEU A 30 -10.81 9.54 1.93
C LEU A 30 -9.38 9.46 1.38
N GLY A 31 -8.45 8.85 2.10
CA GLY A 31 -7.08 8.62 1.66
C GLY A 31 -7.01 7.79 0.38
N GLN A 32 -7.81 6.72 0.28
CA GLN A 32 -7.91 5.90 -0.93
C GLN A 32 -8.49 6.67 -2.12
N ILE A 33 -9.54 7.47 -1.90
CA ILE A 33 -10.13 8.33 -2.94
C ILE A 33 -9.11 9.35 -3.42
N LEU A 34 -8.47 10.08 -2.50
CA LEU A 34 -7.46 11.09 -2.83
C LEU A 34 -6.28 10.45 -3.56
N PHE A 35 -5.76 9.32 -3.07
CA PHE A 35 -4.70 8.59 -3.75
C PHE A 35 -5.12 8.21 -5.18
N ARG A 36 -6.30 7.62 -5.38
CA ARG A 36 -6.80 7.22 -6.70
C ARG A 36 -6.89 8.41 -7.67
N HIS A 37 -7.33 9.56 -7.17
CA HIS A 37 -7.57 10.74 -7.99
C HIS A 37 -6.41 11.75 -7.97
N ARG A 38 -5.30 11.47 -7.28
CA ARG A 38 -4.22 12.45 -7.06
C ARG A 38 -3.72 13.12 -8.33
N ARG A 39 -3.68 12.40 -9.46
CA ARG A 39 -3.23 12.88 -10.77
C ARG A 39 -4.26 13.73 -11.53
N ALA A 40 -5.46 13.92 -10.99
CA ALA A 40 -6.47 14.78 -11.60
C ALA A 40 -6.00 16.24 -11.58
N GLU A 41 -6.19 16.96 -12.68
CA GLU A 41 -5.73 18.34 -12.85
C GLU A 41 -6.06 19.27 -11.66
N PRO A 42 -7.27 19.25 -11.06
CA PRO A 42 -7.58 20.13 -9.93
C PRO A 42 -6.75 19.85 -8.67
N LEU A 43 -6.19 18.65 -8.54
CA LEU A 43 -5.43 18.21 -7.36
C LEU A 43 -3.91 18.35 -7.53
N GLN A 44 -3.44 18.67 -8.73
CA GLN A 44 -2.02 18.87 -9.02
C GLN A 44 -1.49 20.24 -8.60
N GLY A 45 -2.37 21.16 -8.18
CA GLY A 45 -2.00 22.46 -7.64
C GLY A 45 -1.20 22.36 -6.33
N SER A 46 -0.29 23.32 -6.10
CA SER A 46 0.56 23.36 -4.90
C SER A 46 -0.23 23.33 -3.59
N MET A 47 -1.44 23.89 -3.58
CA MET A 47 -2.35 23.91 -2.43
C MET A 47 -2.81 22.51 -1.99
N HIS A 48 -3.01 21.59 -2.95
CA HIS A 48 -3.60 20.26 -2.66
C HIS A 48 -2.56 19.14 -2.66
N ARG A 49 -1.38 19.41 -3.22
CA ARG A 49 -0.30 18.44 -3.39
C ARG A 49 0.04 17.71 -2.09
N ALA A 50 0.28 18.43 -1.00
CA ALA A 50 0.63 17.85 0.29
C ALA A 50 -0.42 16.84 0.78
N THR A 51 -1.71 17.18 0.65
CA THR A 51 -2.82 16.30 1.03
C THR A 51 -2.94 15.09 0.11
N THR A 52 -2.70 15.24 -1.19
CA THR A 52 -2.81 14.14 -2.16
C THR A 52 -1.62 13.18 -2.15
N GLU A 53 -0.47 13.64 -1.69
CA GLU A 53 0.74 12.84 -1.49
C GLU A 53 0.82 12.24 -0.07
N ASP A 54 -0.08 12.64 0.83
CA ASP A 54 -0.14 12.09 2.19
C ASP A 54 -0.56 10.62 2.16
N ALA A 55 0.33 9.77 2.66
CA ALA A 55 0.15 8.32 2.78
C ALA A 55 -0.12 7.89 4.23
N SER A 56 -0.32 8.83 5.16
CA SER A 56 -0.57 8.55 6.58
C SER A 56 -1.83 7.69 6.81
N TRP A 57 -2.79 7.73 5.90
CA TRP A 57 -3.99 6.89 5.94
C TRP A 57 -3.67 5.38 5.87
N ILE A 58 -2.44 5.01 5.47
CA ILE A 58 -2.01 3.62 5.43
C ILE A 58 -1.41 3.20 6.78
N ASP A 59 -1.09 4.13 7.68
CA ASP A 59 -0.36 3.82 8.91
C ASP A 59 -1.14 2.91 9.85
N GLY A 60 -2.48 2.87 9.74
CA GLY A 60 -3.38 1.98 10.47
C GLY A 60 -3.39 0.52 10.02
N HIS A 61 -2.65 0.17 8.95
CA HIS A 61 -2.53 -1.21 8.49
C HIS A 61 -1.43 -1.98 9.24
N ASP A 62 -1.71 -2.32 10.50
CA ASP A 62 -0.80 -3.09 11.36
C ASP A 62 -0.47 -4.49 10.81
N ASP A 63 -1.41 -5.08 10.07
CA ASP A 63 -1.25 -6.35 9.35
C ASP A 63 -0.13 -6.29 8.31
N LEU A 64 -0.03 -5.20 7.55
CA LEU A 64 1.06 -5.00 6.59
C LEU A 64 2.42 -4.86 7.30
N ARG A 65 2.43 -4.16 8.44
CA ARG A 65 3.64 -4.02 9.27
C ARG A 65 4.06 -5.35 9.87
N GLU A 66 3.11 -6.17 10.29
CA GLU A 66 3.37 -7.52 10.79
C GLU A 66 3.97 -8.40 9.70
N VAL A 67 3.41 -8.40 8.48
CA VAL A 67 3.98 -9.10 7.32
C VAL A 67 5.43 -8.65 7.07
N TYR A 68 5.69 -7.34 7.06
CA TYR A 68 7.04 -6.80 6.89
C TYR A 68 7.99 -7.33 7.97
N ARG A 69 7.61 -7.23 9.24
CA ARG A 69 8.44 -7.67 10.38
C ARG A 69 8.72 -9.17 10.31
N ALA A 70 7.70 -9.95 9.97
CA ALA A 70 7.81 -11.40 9.90
C ALA A 70 8.77 -11.81 8.75
N CYS A 71 8.69 -11.15 7.59
CA CYS A 71 9.62 -11.38 6.48
C CYS A 71 11.07 -10.96 6.79
N THR A 72 11.28 -9.92 7.59
CA THR A 72 12.59 -9.27 7.79
C THR A 72 13.27 -9.62 9.11
N ARG A 73 12.68 -10.51 9.91
CA ARG A 73 13.16 -10.87 11.25
C ARG A 73 14.62 -11.32 11.26
N LYS A 74 15.02 -12.14 10.28
CA LYS A 74 16.39 -12.65 10.12
C LYS A 74 17.38 -11.60 9.59
N ASP A 75 16.88 -10.51 9.03
CA ASP A 75 17.67 -9.46 8.35
C ASP A 75 17.62 -8.13 9.10
N HIS A 76 17.59 -8.17 10.44
CA HIS A 76 17.63 -6.97 11.29
C HIS A 76 16.54 -5.92 10.96
N GLY A 77 15.35 -6.39 10.54
CA GLY A 77 14.23 -5.50 10.23
C GLY A 77 14.39 -4.74 8.91
N ARG A 78 15.24 -5.23 8.00
CA ARG A 78 15.50 -4.67 6.68
C ARG A 78 15.08 -5.65 5.59
N MET A 79 14.34 -5.19 4.59
CA MET A 79 13.83 -6.04 3.52
C MET A 79 14.76 -6.03 2.31
N ARG A 80 15.24 -7.21 1.92
CA ARG A 80 15.98 -7.48 0.69
C ARG A 80 15.03 -7.69 -0.50
N ARG A 81 15.59 -7.64 -1.70
CA ARG A 81 14.88 -7.93 -2.96
C ARG A 81 14.16 -9.28 -2.94
N SER A 82 14.82 -10.33 -2.45
CA SER A 82 14.24 -11.69 -2.41
C SER A 82 12.98 -11.74 -1.55
N GLN A 83 12.97 -11.10 -0.38
CA GLN A 83 11.81 -10.99 0.50
C GLN A 83 10.68 -10.20 -0.15
N TRP A 84 10.99 -9.08 -0.81
CA TRP A 84 10.00 -8.31 -1.56
C TRP A 84 9.33 -9.17 -2.64
N LEU A 85 10.12 -9.91 -3.43
CA LEU A 85 9.57 -10.78 -4.47
C LEU A 85 8.72 -11.92 -3.88
N LYS A 86 9.02 -12.41 -2.67
CA LYS A 86 8.14 -13.35 -1.94
C LYS A 86 6.79 -12.69 -1.58
N ILE A 87 6.78 -11.43 -1.13
CA ILE A 87 5.51 -10.68 -0.92
C ILE A 87 4.71 -10.59 -2.22
N VAL A 88 5.37 -10.30 -3.34
CA VAL A 88 4.73 -10.26 -4.66
C VAL A 88 4.13 -11.62 -5.02
N GLN A 89 4.82 -12.72 -4.72
CA GLN A 89 4.28 -14.08 -4.91
C GLN A 89 3.05 -14.34 -4.05
N LEU A 90 3.02 -13.85 -2.81
CA LEU A 90 1.84 -13.95 -1.94
C LEU A 90 0.64 -13.21 -2.56
N ILE A 91 0.85 -11.99 -3.05
CA ILE A 91 -0.17 -11.22 -3.77
C ILE A 91 -0.68 -12.00 -4.99
N GLN A 92 0.22 -12.63 -5.74
CA GLN A 92 -0.11 -13.44 -6.92
C GLN A 92 -0.79 -14.77 -6.61
N ARG A 93 -0.86 -15.21 -5.34
CA ARG A 93 -1.71 -16.36 -4.96
C ARG A 93 -3.19 -16.04 -5.16
N ASN A 94 -3.57 -14.77 -5.11
CA ASN A 94 -4.90 -14.35 -5.52
C ASN A 94 -5.01 -14.38 -7.06
N PRO A 95 -5.88 -15.22 -7.64
CA PRO A 95 -5.98 -15.39 -9.10
C PRO A 95 -6.41 -14.11 -9.82
N VAL A 96 -7.18 -13.24 -9.16
CA VAL A 96 -7.58 -11.93 -9.71
C VAL A 96 -6.36 -11.00 -9.84
N LEU A 97 -5.46 -11.03 -8.86
CA LEU A 97 -4.28 -10.17 -8.81
C LEU A 97 -3.13 -10.70 -9.66
N ARG A 98 -3.01 -12.02 -9.81
CA ARG A 98 -1.93 -12.68 -10.56
C ARG A 98 -1.74 -12.13 -11.97
N THR A 99 -2.83 -11.79 -12.64
CA THR A 99 -2.80 -11.27 -14.03
C THR A 99 -2.46 -9.78 -14.11
N LYS A 100 -2.59 -9.05 -12.99
CA LYS A 100 -2.41 -7.59 -12.90
C LYS A 100 -1.06 -7.21 -12.31
N VAL A 101 -0.56 -8.01 -11.38
CA VAL A 101 0.70 -7.78 -10.67
C VAL A 101 1.79 -8.61 -11.34
N ARG A 102 2.70 -7.96 -12.07
CA ARG A 102 3.79 -8.64 -12.78
C ARG A 102 5.08 -8.61 -11.96
N HIS A 103 5.80 -9.74 -11.94
CA HIS A 103 7.08 -9.85 -11.24
C HIS A 103 8.12 -8.85 -11.75
N ALA A 104 8.20 -8.66 -13.07
CA ALA A 104 9.15 -7.73 -13.69
C ALA A 104 8.90 -6.27 -13.27
N ASP A 105 7.64 -5.87 -13.14
CA ASP A 105 7.29 -4.51 -12.73
C ASP A 105 7.57 -4.30 -11.24
N ALA A 106 7.22 -5.27 -10.39
CA ALA A 106 7.55 -5.23 -8.96
C ALA A 106 9.07 -5.18 -8.71
N ASP A 107 9.86 -5.87 -9.53
CA ASP A 107 11.31 -5.83 -9.47
C ASP A 107 11.89 -4.46 -9.85
N ARG A 108 11.39 -3.88 -10.95
CA ARG A 108 11.76 -2.52 -11.38
C ARG A 108 11.42 -1.48 -10.31
N LEU A 109 10.29 -1.62 -9.63
CA LEU A 109 9.91 -0.73 -8.52
C LEU A 109 10.91 -0.83 -7.36
N PHE A 110 11.28 -2.06 -6.95
CA PHE A 110 12.30 -2.25 -5.92
C PHE A 110 13.63 -1.61 -6.31
N TYR A 111 14.06 -1.82 -7.56
CA TYR A 111 15.27 -1.20 -8.11
C TYR A 111 15.18 0.35 -8.10
N SER A 112 14.02 0.91 -8.42
CA SER A 112 13.80 2.37 -8.48
C SER A 112 13.95 3.07 -7.12
N ILE A 113 13.55 2.40 -6.01
CA ILE A 113 13.76 2.93 -4.65
C ILE A 113 15.22 2.80 -4.24
N THR A 114 15.84 1.66 -4.55
CA THR A 114 17.16 1.32 -4.00
C THR A 114 18.32 2.01 -4.73
N THR A 115 18.19 2.27 -6.02
CA THR A 115 19.32 2.77 -6.85
C THR A 115 19.66 4.24 -6.72
N ARG A 116 18.84 5.03 -6.01
CA ARG A 116 19.14 6.44 -5.75
C ARG A 116 20.52 6.67 -5.10
N ASN A 117 21.08 5.67 -4.40
CA ASN A 117 22.35 5.78 -3.66
C ASN A 117 23.47 4.84 -4.15
N LYS A 118 23.33 4.17 -5.31
CA LYS A 118 24.34 3.26 -5.89
C LYS A 118 24.80 2.08 -5.01
N ASP A 119 24.03 1.67 -3.99
CA ASP A 119 24.34 0.51 -3.15
C ASP A 119 23.65 -0.76 -3.69
N PRO A 120 24.40 -1.77 -4.18
CA PRO A 120 23.85 -3.01 -4.73
C PRO A 120 23.23 -3.93 -3.68
N ASN A 121 23.56 -3.76 -2.39
CA ASN A 121 23.02 -4.56 -1.30
C ASN A 121 21.92 -3.83 -0.53
N ARG A 122 21.39 -2.74 -1.11
CA ARG A 122 20.45 -1.90 -0.39
C ARG A 122 19.17 -2.65 -0.08
N THR A 123 18.86 -2.65 1.20
CA THR A 123 17.58 -3.06 1.75
C THR A 123 16.64 -1.87 1.90
N ILE A 124 15.34 -2.15 1.99
CA ILE A 124 14.34 -1.13 2.28
C ILE A 124 13.87 -1.21 3.75
N SER A 125 13.48 -0.07 4.28
CA SER A 125 12.77 0.10 5.56
C SER A 125 11.27 -0.22 5.43
N ILE A 126 10.57 -0.25 6.56
CA ILE A 126 9.11 -0.43 6.58
C ILE A 126 8.38 0.68 5.82
N ASN A 127 8.83 1.94 5.93
CA ASN A 127 8.21 3.07 5.24
C ASN A 127 8.40 2.95 3.72
N GLU A 128 9.60 2.58 3.28
CA GLU A 128 9.89 2.30 1.87
C GLU A 128 9.10 1.09 1.35
N PHE A 129 8.81 0.10 2.21
CA PHE A 129 7.92 -1.02 1.88
C PHE A 129 6.48 -0.57 1.65
N MET A 130 5.91 0.27 2.53
CA MET A 130 4.57 0.83 2.31
C MET A 130 4.53 1.64 1.01
N GLN A 131 5.58 2.40 0.72
CA GLN A 131 5.73 3.14 -0.53
C GLN A 131 5.79 2.21 -1.76
N LEU A 132 6.52 1.08 -1.67
CA LEU A 132 6.52 0.08 -2.75
C LEU A 132 5.13 -0.49 -3.01
N LEU A 133 4.35 -0.79 -1.96
CA LEU A 133 2.98 -1.28 -2.13
C LEU A 133 2.12 -0.26 -2.88
N LEU A 134 2.21 1.03 -2.53
CA LEU A 134 1.50 2.10 -3.25
C LEU A 134 1.91 2.21 -4.72
N MET A 135 3.22 2.14 -5.01
CA MET A 135 3.69 2.16 -6.40
C MET A 135 3.26 0.91 -7.16
N LEU A 136 3.19 -0.25 -6.51
CA LEU A 136 2.68 -1.48 -7.10
C LEU A 136 1.18 -1.36 -7.42
N ILE A 137 0.39 -0.78 -6.51
CA ILE A 137 -1.03 -0.48 -6.71
C ILE A 137 -1.21 0.42 -7.94
N GLU A 138 -0.44 1.50 -8.01
CA GLU A 138 -0.50 2.47 -9.10
C GLU A 138 -0.12 1.84 -10.45
N THR A 139 1.01 1.14 -10.51
CA THR A 139 1.48 0.49 -11.75
C THR A 139 0.56 -0.64 -12.22
N SER A 140 -0.11 -1.33 -11.28
CA SER A 140 -1.05 -2.40 -11.61
C SER A 140 -2.46 -1.90 -11.91
N GLY A 141 -2.76 -0.62 -11.68
CA GLY A 141 -4.10 -0.03 -11.84
C GLY A 141 -5.15 -0.62 -10.90
N LEU A 142 -4.74 -1.08 -9.72
CA LEU A 142 -5.59 -1.77 -8.75
C LEU A 142 -6.14 -0.82 -7.69
N HIS A 143 -7.19 -1.24 -6.99
CA HIS A 143 -7.64 -0.56 -5.78
C HIS A 143 -6.71 -0.91 -4.60
N PRO A 144 -6.30 0.05 -3.75
CA PRO A 144 -5.37 -0.22 -2.64
C PRO A 144 -5.80 -1.38 -1.75
N TRP A 145 -7.08 -1.40 -1.37
CA TRP A 145 -7.68 -2.47 -0.57
C TRP A 145 -7.37 -3.88 -1.11
N MET A 146 -7.36 -4.10 -2.43
CA MET A 146 -7.12 -5.44 -2.97
C MET A 146 -5.71 -5.94 -2.68
N ILE A 147 -4.71 -5.05 -2.78
CA ILE A 147 -3.31 -5.40 -2.48
C ILE A 147 -3.14 -5.52 -0.97
N PHE A 148 -3.64 -4.55 -0.20
CA PHE A 148 -3.49 -4.54 1.25
C PHE A 148 -4.14 -5.75 1.90
N PHE A 149 -5.39 -6.06 1.55
CA PHE A 149 -6.08 -7.24 2.02
C PHE A 149 -5.34 -8.53 1.62
N SER A 150 -4.85 -8.63 0.37
CA SER A 150 -4.13 -9.82 -0.08
C SER A 150 -2.82 -10.04 0.66
N VAL A 151 -2.11 -8.97 1.04
CA VAL A 151 -0.88 -9.08 1.83
C VAL A 151 -1.20 -9.38 3.30
N GLY A 152 -2.10 -8.59 3.90
CA GLY A 152 -2.49 -8.68 5.30
C GLY A 152 -3.13 -10.01 5.68
N ALA A 153 -3.84 -10.66 4.75
CA ALA A 153 -4.41 -12.00 4.95
C ALA A 153 -3.35 -13.06 5.32
N HIS A 154 -2.07 -12.83 5.01
CA HIS A 154 -0.98 -13.73 5.35
C HIS A 154 -0.29 -13.39 6.68
N ALA A 155 -0.60 -12.26 7.34
CA ALA A 155 0.12 -11.77 8.52
C ALA A 155 0.28 -12.83 9.62
N LYS A 156 -0.83 -13.43 10.06
CA LYS A 156 -0.83 -14.45 11.14
C LYS A 156 -0.05 -15.71 10.78
N GLN A 157 -0.22 -16.21 9.54
CA GLN A 157 0.49 -17.40 9.07
C GLN A 157 2.00 -17.15 9.06
N LEU A 158 2.39 -16.02 8.47
CA LEU A 158 3.78 -15.62 8.37
C LEU A 158 4.43 -15.37 9.73
N ALA A 159 3.71 -14.74 10.65
CA ALA A 159 4.18 -14.56 12.03
C ALA A 159 4.44 -15.92 12.72
N ALA A 160 3.55 -16.90 12.53
CA ALA A 160 3.73 -18.25 13.07
C ALA A 160 4.92 -18.98 12.43
N GLU A 161 5.08 -18.92 11.10
CA GLU A 161 6.22 -19.49 10.38
C GLU A 161 7.55 -18.87 10.82
N ALA A 162 7.57 -17.55 11.01
CA ALA A 162 8.72 -16.82 11.54
C ALA A 162 9.11 -17.26 12.95
N GLN A 163 8.13 -17.61 13.79
CA GLN A 163 8.36 -18.12 15.16
C GLN A 163 8.88 -19.55 15.16
N ALA A 164 8.39 -20.40 14.25
CA ALA A 164 8.83 -21.78 14.09
C ALA A 164 10.20 -21.93 13.41
N GLY A 165 10.83 -20.83 12.98
CA GLY A 165 12.12 -20.84 12.28
C GLY A 165 12.05 -21.29 10.81
N GLY A 166 10.85 -21.60 10.30
CA GLY A 166 10.62 -22.24 9.00
C GLY A 166 10.69 -21.32 7.79
N TRP A 167 11.19 -20.09 7.93
CA TRP A 167 11.15 -19.11 6.86
C TRP A 167 12.54 -18.86 6.28
N ASP A 168 12.91 -19.64 5.26
CA ASP A 168 14.07 -19.42 4.38
C ASP A 168 13.67 -19.41 2.90
#